data_AF-A0A382KUM6-F1
#
_entry.id   AF-A0A382KUM6-F1
#
_cell.length_a   1.000
_cell.length_b   1.000
_cell.length_c   1.000
_cell.angle_alpha   90.00
_cell.angle_beta   90.00
_cell.angle_gamma   90.00
#
_symmetry.space_group_name_H-M   'P 1'
#
loop_
_entity.id
_entity.type
_entity.pdbx_description
1 polymer ?
#
loop_
_entity_poly.entity_id
_entity_poly.type
_entity_poly.pdbx_seq_one_letter_code
_entity_poly.pdbx_strand_id
1 'polypeptide(L)'
;MNQIKTKLKTWCKNPILVKDSQCMYRFKKWFISIFTVIMTLSCTTDVENLVGPSFSGYKIGVTAQYGGVGIVKSQGSATIRMEVVTTDGVPVSGATVVLTTTLGTLSAASFTTVSGYAIGTLTAGTTAGTAFVVATVENASATTTVPILSF
;
A
#
# COMPACT_ATOMS: atom_id res chain seq x y z
N MET A 1 10.04 0.48 -61.77
CA MET A 1 11.11 -0.40 -62.32
C MET A 1 12.28 -0.35 -61.34
N ASN A 2 12.91 -1.42 -60.84
CA ASN A 2 12.91 -2.83 -61.19
C ASN A 2 13.77 -3.58 -60.12
N GLN A 3 13.27 -4.71 -59.60
CA GLN A 3 13.96 -5.88 -58.96
C GLN A 3 14.93 -5.64 -57.78
N ILE A 4 14.79 -6.22 -56.58
CA ILE A 4 14.64 -7.63 -56.14
C ILE A 4 15.83 -8.54 -56.53
N LYS A 5 16.40 -9.18 -55.50
CA LYS A 5 17.45 -10.24 -55.46
C LYS A 5 18.88 -9.69 -55.64
N THR A 6 19.85 -10.04 -54.80
CA THR A 6 20.32 -11.42 -54.65
C THR A 6 21.24 -11.59 -53.42
N LYS A 7 21.18 -12.79 -52.80
CA LYS A 7 22.20 -13.46 -51.96
C LYS A 7 22.07 -13.31 -50.43
N LEU A 8 20.97 -13.85 -49.90
CA LEU A 8 21.11 -14.81 -48.80
C LEU A 8 21.93 -16.01 -49.31
N LYS A 9 23.13 -16.19 -48.77
CA LYS A 9 23.74 -17.52 -48.66
C LYS A 9 24.30 -17.66 -47.25
N THR A 10 23.42 -18.13 -46.38
CA THR A 10 23.79 -19.01 -45.26
C THR A 10 24.78 -20.05 -45.74
N TRP A 11 25.85 -20.32 -44.98
CA TRP A 11 26.23 -21.69 -44.62
C TRP A 11 27.24 -21.66 -43.46
N CYS A 12 26.80 -22.29 -42.38
CA CYS A 12 27.47 -22.53 -41.12
C CYS A 12 28.88 -23.12 -41.26
N LYS A 13 29.78 -22.76 -40.34
CA LYS A 13 30.44 -23.69 -39.41
C LYS A 13 30.95 -22.92 -38.18
N ASN A 14 30.29 -23.12 -37.04
CA ASN A 14 30.93 -23.05 -35.72
C ASN A 14 31.53 -24.44 -35.44
N PRO A 15 32.49 -24.62 -34.51
CA PRO A 15 33.11 -23.67 -33.60
C PRO A 15 34.66 -23.71 -33.68
N ILE A 16 35.34 -22.71 -33.09
CA ILE A 16 36.60 -22.80 -32.32
C ILE A 16 37.16 -21.38 -32.19
N LEU A 17 36.98 -20.85 -30.98
CA LEU A 17 37.88 -20.03 -30.18
C LEU A 17 38.72 -18.92 -30.86
N VAL A 18 38.39 -17.70 -30.41
CA VAL A 18 39.35 -16.69 -29.91
C VAL A 18 40.18 -16.00 -31.00
N LYS A 19 39.79 -14.76 -31.37
CA LYS A 19 40.36 -13.53 -30.77
C LYS A 19 40.14 -12.28 -31.65
N ASP A 20 38.93 -12.03 -32.13
CA ASP A 20 38.63 -10.81 -32.91
C ASP A 20 37.88 -9.78 -32.08
N SER A 21 38.60 -8.82 -31.49
CA SER A 21 37.99 -7.63 -30.87
C SER A 21 38.77 -6.33 -31.11
N GLN A 22 39.60 -6.26 -32.15
CA GLN A 22 40.32 -5.03 -32.52
C GLN A 22 39.64 -4.18 -33.61
N CYS A 23 38.46 -4.58 -34.11
CA CYS A 23 37.83 -3.91 -35.25
C CYS A 23 36.63 -3.00 -34.93
N MET A 24 36.41 -2.58 -33.67
CA MET A 24 35.22 -1.79 -33.32
C MET A 24 35.46 -0.63 -32.33
N TYR A 25 36.68 -0.08 -32.27
CA TYR A 25 37.05 0.91 -31.25
C TYR A 25 37.34 2.34 -31.74
N ARG A 26 37.01 2.70 -33.00
CA ARG A 26 37.18 4.09 -33.49
C ARG A 26 35.89 4.84 -33.83
N PHE A 27 34.75 4.17 -33.89
CA PHE A 27 33.44 4.78 -34.14
C PHE A 27 32.64 5.09 -32.86
N LYS A 28 33.14 4.65 -31.70
CA LYS A 28 32.39 4.57 -30.44
C LYS A 28 32.69 5.71 -29.45
N LYS A 29 33.07 6.90 -29.95
CA LYS A 29 33.24 8.09 -29.09
C LYS A 29 32.14 9.13 -29.26
N TRP A 30 31.35 9.08 -30.34
CA TRP A 30 30.31 10.09 -30.56
C TRP A 30 28.94 9.72 -29.95
N PHE A 31 28.67 8.42 -29.74
CA PHE A 31 27.42 7.96 -29.12
C PHE A 31 27.44 7.90 -27.58
N ILE A 32 28.60 8.05 -26.94
CA ILE A 32 28.73 7.98 -25.46
C ILE A 32 28.51 9.36 -24.81
N SER A 33 28.39 10.44 -25.59
CA SER A 33 28.15 11.78 -25.02
C SER A 33 26.67 12.12 -24.83
N ILE A 34 25.73 11.39 -25.46
CA ILE A 34 24.29 11.62 -25.31
C ILE A 34 23.70 10.78 -24.17
N PHE A 35 24.33 9.66 -23.82
CA PHE A 35 23.85 8.80 -22.73
C PHE A 35 24.29 9.27 -21.33
N THR A 36 25.20 10.23 -21.22
CA THR A 36 25.65 10.82 -19.94
C THR A 36 24.82 12.02 -19.46
N VAL A 37 23.80 12.45 -20.22
CA VAL A 37 22.92 13.58 -19.84
C VAL A 37 21.49 13.13 -19.46
N ILE A 38 21.21 11.82 -19.44
CA ILE A 38 19.92 11.25 -18.96
C ILE A 38 20.10 10.58 -17.58
N MET A 39 21.20 10.86 -16.87
CA MET A 39 21.46 10.41 -15.50
C MET A 39 21.37 11.57 -14.50
N THR A 40 20.36 12.43 -14.67
CA THR A 40 20.03 13.44 -13.65
C THR A 40 18.59 13.25 -13.23
N LEU A 41 18.45 12.71 -12.00
CA LEU A 41 17.27 12.77 -11.15
C LEU A 41 16.06 11.99 -11.68
N SER A 42 16.17 10.67 -11.73
CA SER A 42 15.09 9.86 -11.17
C SER A 42 15.09 10.06 -9.65
N CYS A 43 14.69 11.24 -9.19
CA CYS A 43 14.12 11.34 -7.85
C CYS A 43 12.76 10.64 -7.98
N THR A 44 12.76 9.31 -7.92
CA THR A 44 11.56 8.64 -7.47
C THR A 44 11.39 9.17 -6.06
N THR A 45 10.45 10.08 -5.84
CA THR A 45 9.91 10.25 -4.51
C THR A 45 9.29 8.91 -4.19
N ASP A 46 10.06 8.03 -3.57
CA ASP A 46 9.49 7.07 -2.66
C ASP A 46 8.55 7.89 -1.79
N VAL A 47 7.26 7.73 -2.04
CA VAL A 47 6.25 8.14 -1.09
C VAL A 47 6.46 7.17 0.06
N GLU A 48 7.48 7.46 0.89
CA GLU A 48 7.61 6.87 2.20
C GLU A 48 6.26 7.13 2.84
N ASN A 49 5.56 6.06 3.13
CA ASN A 49 4.35 6.08 3.92
C ASN A 49 4.68 6.92 5.18
N LEU A 50 4.26 8.19 5.22
CA LEU A 50 4.68 9.18 6.24
C LEU A 50 4.29 8.78 7.66
N VAL A 51 3.53 7.71 7.79
CA VAL A 51 3.33 6.96 9.01
C VAL A 51 4.48 5.96 9.18
N GLY A 52 5.49 6.39 9.93
CA GLY A 52 6.52 5.51 10.48
C GLY A 52 5.92 4.49 11.47
N PRO A 53 6.70 3.48 11.90
CA PRO A 53 6.23 2.52 12.89
C PRO A 53 5.79 3.23 14.18
N SER A 54 4.94 2.58 14.97
CA SER A 54 4.69 2.99 16.36
C SER A 54 6.03 3.12 17.09
N PHE A 55 6.19 4.21 17.86
CA PHE A 55 7.42 4.45 18.62
C PHE A 55 7.64 3.34 19.68
N SER A 56 6.57 2.78 20.23
CA SER A 56 6.60 1.66 21.15
C SER A 56 6.63 0.27 20.47
N GLY A 57 6.63 0.21 19.14
CA GLY A 57 6.61 -1.05 18.38
C GLY A 57 5.26 -1.78 18.40
N TYR A 58 4.17 -1.05 18.61
CA TYR A 58 2.81 -1.58 18.59
C TYR A 58 2.30 -1.79 17.15
N LYS A 59 1.53 -2.85 16.98
CA LYS A 59 0.74 -3.14 15.79
C LYS A 59 -0.73 -3.07 16.16
N ILE A 60 -1.51 -2.45 15.28
CA ILE A 60 -2.95 -2.34 15.44
C ILE A 60 -3.67 -3.13 14.35
N GLY A 61 -4.68 -3.89 14.75
CA GLY A 61 -5.70 -4.46 13.89
C GLY A 61 -7.05 -3.80 14.19
N VAL A 62 -7.87 -3.62 13.16
CA VAL A 62 -9.24 -3.14 13.30
C VAL A 62 -10.17 -3.95 12.42
N THR A 63 -11.28 -4.40 12.99
CA THR A 63 -12.30 -5.19 12.30
C THR A 63 -13.66 -4.62 12.64
N ALA A 64 -14.46 -4.35 11.61
CA ALA A 64 -15.86 -4.02 11.79
C ALA A 64 -16.74 -5.26 11.72
N GLN A 65 -17.68 -5.37 12.66
CA GLN A 65 -18.67 -6.44 12.75
C GLN A 65 -20.05 -5.82 12.57
N TYR A 66 -20.74 -6.26 11.53
CA TYR A 66 -22.10 -5.84 11.21
C TYR A 66 -22.84 -6.99 10.51
N GLY A 67 -24.17 -6.97 10.56
CA GLY A 67 -24.99 -8.01 9.94
C GLY A 67 -25.01 -7.91 8.41
N GLY A 68 -25.03 -9.07 7.73
CA GLY A 68 -25.30 -9.19 6.30
C GLY A 68 -24.34 -8.37 5.42
N VAL A 69 -24.90 -7.55 4.53
CA VAL A 69 -24.14 -6.75 3.55
C VAL A 69 -23.81 -5.32 4.03
N GLY A 70 -24.25 -4.91 5.23
CA GLY A 70 -24.01 -3.56 5.76
C GLY A 70 -25.03 -3.10 6.79
N ILE A 71 -24.87 -1.84 7.23
CA ILE A 71 -25.76 -1.19 8.21
C ILE A 71 -26.70 -0.22 7.49
N VAL A 72 -27.94 -0.07 7.98
CA VAL A 72 -28.93 0.83 7.36
C VAL A 72 -28.68 2.27 7.82
N LYS A 73 -28.77 3.26 6.92
CA LYS A 73 -28.69 4.69 7.30
C LYS A 73 -29.71 5.04 8.40
N SER A 74 -29.35 6.00 9.26
CA SER A 74 -30.18 6.53 10.35
C SER A 74 -30.59 5.56 11.47
N GLN A 75 -30.35 4.25 11.34
CA GLN A 75 -30.78 3.25 12.34
C GLN A 75 -29.74 2.17 12.64
N GLY A 76 -28.90 1.83 11.66
CA GLY A 76 -27.95 0.74 11.78
C GLY A 76 -26.71 1.09 12.59
N SER A 77 -26.11 0.07 13.20
CA SER A 77 -24.84 0.18 13.93
C SER A 77 -23.92 -1.00 13.64
N ALA A 78 -22.62 -0.76 13.75
CA ALA A 78 -21.56 -1.73 13.60
C ALA A 78 -20.66 -1.72 14.83
N THR A 79 -20.23 -2.89 15.28
CA THR A 79 -19.26 -3.03 16.36
C THR A 79 -17.86 -3.00 15.77
N ILE A 80 -17.01 -2.08 16.25
CA ILE A 80 -15.63 -1.95 15.84
C ILE A 80 -14.75 -2.59 16.89
N ARG A 81 -14.09 -3.70 16.53
CA ARG A 81 -13.10 -4.39 17.37
C ARG A 81 -11.71 -3.92 16.98
N MET A 82 -10.99 -3.38 17.95
CA MET A 82 -9.59 -3.00 17.81
C MET A 82 -8.74 -3.96 18.62
N GLU A 83 -7.58 -4.29 18.06
CA GLU A 83 -6.60 -5.18 18.66
C GLU A 83 -5.23 -4.52 18.60
N VAL A 84 -4.54 -4.45 19.73
CA VAL A 84 -3.20 -3.87 19.84
C VAL A 84 -2.27 -4.91 20.43
N VAL A 85 -1.24 -5.23 19.66
CA VAL A 85 -0.21 -6.21 20.01
C VAL A 85 1.17 -5.61 19.84
N THR A 86 2.16 -6.11 20.58
CA THR A 86 3.57 -5.80 20.34
C THR A 86 4.05 -6.45 19.04
N THR A 87 5.26 -6.10 18.60
CA THR A 87 5.89 -6.75 17.44
C THR A 87 6.06 -8.27 17.64
N ASP A 88 6.20 -8.73 18.89
CA ASP A 88 6.27 -10.14 19.26
C ASP A 88 4.90 -10.83 19.39
N GLY A 89 3.80 -10.11 19.10
CA GLY A 89 2.44 -10.64 19.18
C GLY A 89 1.83 -10.67 20.58
N VAL A 90 2.43 -9.99 21.56
CA VAL A 90 1.91 -9.93 22.93
C VAL A 90 0.81 -8.87 23.02
N PRO A 91 -0.39 -9.17 23.55
CA PRO A 91 -1.46 -8.18 23.68
C PRO A 91 -1.07 -7.06 24.66
N VAL A 92 -1.32 -5.81 24.25
CA VAL A 92 -0.97 -4.63 25.04
C VAL A 92 -2.20 -4.09 25.75
N SER A 93 -2.13 -4.00 27.09
CA SER A 93 -3.17 -3.35 27.89
C SER A 93 -2.76 -1.91 28.22
N GLY A 94 -3.73 -0.99 28.24
CA GLY A 94 -3.48 0.42 28.55
C GLY A 94 -3.05 1.28 27.35
N ALA A 95 -3.02 0.74 26.14
CA ALA A 95 -2.73 1.51 24.94
C ALA A 95 -3.94 2.39 24.57
N THR A 96 -3.69 3.65 24.21
CA THR A 96 -4.72 4.56 23.72
C THR A 96 -4.85 4.45 22.20
N VAL A 97 -6.01 4.00 21.76
CA VAL A 97 -6.41 3.93 20.35
C VAL A 97 -7.31 5.13 20.03
N VAL A 98 -6.97 5.90 19.02
CA VAL A 98 -7.81 6.98 18.49
C VAL A 98 -8.55 6.46 17.27
N LEU A 99 -9.87 6.60 17.25
CA LEU A 99 -10.72 6.21 16.14
C LEU A 99 -11.25 7.44 15.41
N THR A 100 -11.25 7.36 14.08
CA THR A 100 -11.89 8.35 13.21
C THR A 100 -12.77 7.63 12.19
N THR A 101 -13.82 8.31 11.72
CA THR A 101 -14.72 7.79 10.68
C THR A 101 -15.04 8.87 9.66
N THR A 102 -15.19 8.50 8.39
CA THR A 102 -15.64 9.42 7.34
C THR A 102 -17.15 9.64 7.33
N LEU A 103 -17.94 8.66 7.77
CA LEU A 103 -19.40 8.70 7.83
C LEU A 103 -19.91 8.12 9.15
N GLY A 104 -21.06 8.61 9.61
CA GLY A 104 -21.66 8.18 10.87
C GLY A 104 -20.99 8.79 12.09
N THR A 105 -21.26 8.21 13.26
CA THR A 105 -20.76 8.69 14.55
C THR A 105 -20.17 7.53 15.36
N LEU A 106 -19.04 7.75 16.00
CA LEU A 106 -18.40 6.78 16.87
C LEU A 106 -18.87 6.99 18.32
N SER A 107 -18.95 5.92 19.10
CA SER A 107 -19.33 5.99 20.53
C SER A 107 -18.35 6.82 21.37
N ALA A 108 -17.07 6.85 20.97
CA ALA A 108 -16.03 7.71 21.52
C ALA A 108 -14.95 7.95 20.45
N ALA A 109 -14.14 9.00 20.63
CA ALA A 109 -13.01 9.28 19.75
C ALA A 109 -11.73 8.51 20.17
N SER A 110 -11.64 8.09 21.44
CA SER A 110 -10.47 7.39 21.99
C SER A 110 -10.89 6.24 22.89
N PHE A 111 -10.14 5.14 22.83
CA PHE A 111 -10.39 3.93 23.60
C PHE A 111 -9.09 3.46 24.23
N THR A 112 -9.19 2.88 25.42
CA THR A 112 -8.05 2.25 26.11
C THR A 112 -8.18 0.75 26.00
N THR A 113 -7.11 0.07 25.59
CA THR A 113 -7.13 -1.38 25.46
C THR A 113 -7.13 -2.07 26.82
N VAL A 114 -7.88 -3.17 26.91
CA VAL A 114 -7.86 -4.13 28.02
C VAL A 114 -7.51 -5.49 27.42
N SER A 115 -6.43 -6.10 27.90
CA SER A 115 -5.93 -7.38 27.36
C SER A 115 -5.68 -7.36 25.84
N GLY A 116 -5.18 -6.25 25.32
CA GLY A 116 -4.94 -6.08 23.88
C GLY A 116 -6.16 -5.66 23.06
N TYR A 117 -7.34 -5.53 23.66
CA TYR A 117 -8.57 -5.25 22.92
C TYR A 117 -9.25 -3.96 23.33
N ALA A 118 -9.84 -3.28 22.37
CA ALA A 118 -10.79 -2.21 22.60
C ALA A 118 -12.02 -2.41 21.69
N ILE A 119 -13.19 -2.01 22.19
CA ILE A 119 -14.46 -2.16 21.47
C ILE A 119 -15.11 -0.78 21.40
N GLY A 120 -15.45 -0.37 20.18
CA GLY A 120 -16.25 0.83 19.91
C GLY A 120 -17.48 0.48 19.08
N THR A 121 -18.40 1.43 18.98
CA THR A 121 -19.58 1.30 18.12
C THR A 121 -19.59 2.43 17.10
N LEU A 122 -19.81 2.09 15.84
CA LEU A 122 -20.13 3.04 14.77
C LEU A 122 -21.64 3.03 14.55
N THR A 123 -22.28 4.19 14.68
CA THR A 123 -23.71 4.38 14.37
C THR A 123 -23.84 5.10 13.04
N ALA A 124 -24.68 4.57 12.16
CA ALA A 124 -24.92 5.15 10.84
C ALA A 124 -25.55 6.55 10.94
N GLY A 125 -25.05 7.48 10.13
CA GLY A 125 -25.69 8.78 9.92
C GLY A 125 -26.79 8.71 8.87
N THR A 126 -27.23 9.87 8.39
CA THR A 126 -28.28 9.99 7.35
C THR A 126 -27.76 9.79 5.92
N THR A 127 -26.43 9.81 5.74
CA THR A 127 -25.77 9.66 4.43
C THR A 127 -25.39 8.21 4.20
N ALA A 128 -25.85 7.65 3.09
CA ALA A 128 -25.43 6.32 2.62
C ALA A 128 -24.07 6.39 1.90
N GLY A 129 -23.34 5.28 1.90
CA GLY A 129 -21.99 5.18 1.34
C GLY A 129 -21.11 4.24 2.15
N THR A 130 -19.81 4.23 1.90
CA THR A 130 -18.86 3.42 2.68
C THR A 130 -18.19 4.29 3.74
N ALA A 131 -18.41 3.97 5.00
CA ALA A 131 -17.69 4.57 6.12
C ALA A 131 -16.30 3.95 6.22
N PHE A 132 -15.26 4.77 6.18
CA PHE A 132 -13.89 4.35 6.45
C PHE A 132 -13.57 4.66 7.90
N VAL A 133 -13.32 3.62 8.68
CA VAL A 133 -12.97 3.74 10.09
C VAL A 133 -11.48 3.50 10.23
N VAL A 134 -10.76 4.51 10.69
CA VAL A 134 -9.31 4.45 10.91
C VAL A 134 -9.05 4.43 12.40
N ALA A 135 -8.36 3.38 12.85
CA ALA A 135 -7.89 3.23 14.21
C ALA A 135 -6.38 3.50 14.25
N THR A 136 -5.95 4.41 15.10
CA THR A 136 -4.56 4.85 15.22
C THR A 136 -4.07 4.67 16.64
N VAL A 137 -2.91 4.04 16.79
CA VAL A 137 -2.17 3.94 18.05
C VAL A 137 -0.79 4.52 17.79
N GLU A 138 -0.47 5.62 18.46
CA GLU A 138 0.74 6.40 18.19
C GLU A 138 0.83 6.80 16.71
N ASN A 139 1.78 6.23 15.96
CA ASN A 139 1.96 6.44 14.51
C ASN A 139 1.49 5.24 13.66
N ALA A 140 1.04 4.15 14.29
CA ALA A 140 0.52 2.99 13.58
C ALA A 140 -0.98 3.13 13.36
N SER A 141 -1.44 2.93 12.12
CA SER A 141 -2.85 3.02 11.76
C SER A 141 -3.34 1.76 11.05
N ALA A 142 -4.58 1.37 11.31
CA ALA A 142 -5.30 0.34 10.57
C ALA A 142 -6.67 0.89 10.13
N THR A 143 -7.18 0.38 9.02
CA THR A 143 -8.45 0.85 8.43
C THR A 143 -9.39 -0.32 8.20
N THR A 144 -10.66 -0.13 8.54
CA THR A 144 -11.76 -1.03 8.18
C THR A 144 -12.87 -0.23 7.49
N THR A 145 -13.65 -0.90 6.66
CA THR A 145 -14.78 -0.29 5.95
C THR A 145 -16.10 -0.81 6.50
N VAL A 146 -17.11 0.06 6.58
CA VAL A 146 -18.48 -0.31 6.91
C VAL A 146 -19.42 0.28 5.85
N PRO A 147 -20.11 -0.57 5.05
CA PRO A 147 -21.09 -0.10 4.10
C PRO A 147 -22.37 0.35 4.81
N ILE A 148 -22.82 1.58 4.50
CA ILE A 148 -24.06 2.20 4.95
C ILE A 148 -25.04 2.24 3.78
N LEU A 149 -26.18 1.57 3.95
CA LEU A 149 -27.15 1.29 2.90
C LEU A 149 -28.29 2.32 2.92
N SER A 150 -28.81 2.68 1.75
CA SER A 150 -29.77 3.80 1.56
C SER A 150 -31.25 3.41 1.62
N PHE A 151 -31.61 2.24 2.17
CA PHE A 151 -33.00 1.77 2.19
C PHE A 151 -33.98 2.76 2.82
#